data_AF-A0A8T6W8B4-F1
#
_entry.id   AF-A0A8T6W8B4-F1
#
_cell.length_a   1.000
_cell.length_b   1.000
_cell.length_c   1.000
_cell.angle_alpha   90.00
_cell.angle_beta   90.00
_cell.angle_gamma   90.00
#
_symmetry.space_group_name_H-M   'P 1'
#
loop_
_entity.id
_entity.type
_entity.pdbx_description
1 polymer ?
#
loop_
_entity_poly.entity_id
_entity_poly.type
_entity_poly.pdbx_seq_one_letter_code
_entity_poly.pdbx_strand_id
1 'polypeptide(L)'
;MAPNPSVTLQFTKWRTCYDLTLEELNRRIRRCEKCRLWKNAENAVPGEGPSDARVMLVGQNPGKAEDETGKPFVGRAGGFLNKILNKN
;
A
#
# COMPACT_ATOMS: atom_id res chain seq x y z
N MET A 1 -33.99 12.14 32.85
CA MET A 1 -32.67 12.79 32.83
C MET A 1 -31.86 12.15 31.72
N ALA A 2 -31.67 12.88 30.62
CA ALA A 2 -30.88 12.41 29.48
C ALA A 2 -29.38 12.38 29.86
N PRO A 3 -28.61 11.39 29.39
CA PRO A 3 -27.18 11.35 29.62
C PRO A 3 -26.48 12.55 28.96
N ASN A 4 -25.45 13.06 29.65
CA ASN A 4 -24.59 14.15 29.24
C ASN A 4 -23.95 13.87 27.85
N PRO A 5 -24.08 14.78 26.86
CA PRO A 5 -23.58 14.56 25.49
C PRO A 5 -22.04 14.68 25.33
N SER A 6 -21.27 14.91 26.39
CA SER A 6 -19.85 15.26 26.28
C SER A 6 -18.85 14.10 26.35
N VAL A 7 -19.27 12.83 26.48
CA VAL A 7 -18.34 11.69 26.44
C VAL A 7 -18.96 10.49 25.72
N THR A 8 -19.39 10.69 24.47
CA THR A 8 -19.66 9.54 23.58
C THR A 8 -18.33 9.11 22.97
N LEU A 9 -17.84 7.95 23.41
CA LEU A 9 -16.77 7.16 22.82
C LEU A 9 -16.79 7.23 21.28
N GLN A 10 -15.98 8.11 20.68
CA GLN A 10 -15.78 8.18 19.22
C GLN A 10 -14.82 7.08 18.76
N PHE A 11 -15.19 5.82 18.97
CA PHE A 11 -14.49 4.67 18.39
C PHE A 11 -14.98 4.31 16.98
N THR A 12 -15.81 5.15 16.34
CA THR A 12 -16.55 4.79 15.11
C THR A 12 -16.39 5.76 13.94
N LYS A 13 -15.28 6.49 13.85
CA LYS A 13 -14.97 7.18 12.59
C LYS A 13 -13.47 7.32 12.40
N TRP A 14 -12.89 6.36 11.68
CA TRP A 14 -11.68 6.66 10.91
C TRP A 14 -12.03 7.86 10.04
N ARG A 15 -11.47 9.02 10.39
CA ARG A 15 -11.66 10.27 9.67
C ARG A 15 -11.26 10.04 8.21
N THR A 16 -12.25 9.96 7.32
CA THR A 16 -12.07 10.03 5.87
C THR A 16 -11.72 11.47 5.52
N CYS A 17 -10.47 11.87 5.74
CA CYS A 17 -9.97 13.21 5.40
C CYS A 17 -9.19 13.21 4.08
N TYR A 18 -9.30 12.17 3.27
CA TYR A 18 -8.63 12.15 1.98
C TYR A 18 -9.43 11.28 1.01
N ASP A 19 -10.14 11.90 0.07
CA ASP A 19 -10.54 11.25 -1.18
C ASP A 19 -9.28 11.11 -2.06
N LEU A 20 -8.28 10.36 -1.57
CA LEU A 20 -7.08 10.03 -2.33
C LEU A 20 -7.38 8.77 -3.13
N THR A 21 -7.42 8.88 -4.45
CA THR A 21 -7.44 7.69 -5.29
C THR A 21 -6.12 6.93 -5.15
N LEU A 22 -6.13 5.61 -5.36
CA LEU A 22 -4.88 4.83 -5.41
C LEU A 22 -3.91 5.36 -6.47
N GLU A 23 -4.43 5.89 -7.57
CA GLU A 23 -3.61 6.51 -8.61
C GLU A 23 -2.85 7.74 -8.09
N GLU A 24 -3.54 8.66 -7.41
CA GLU A 24 -2.91 9.85 -6.83
C GLU A 24 -1.96 9.48 -5.68
N LEU A 25 -2.29 8.48 -4.86
CA LEU A 25 -1.37 7.94 -3.86
C LEU A 25 -0.09 7.41 -4.52
N ASN A 26 -0.22 6.60 -5.57
CA ASN A 26 0.91 6.03 -6.28
C ASN A 26 1.77 7.09 -6.95
N ARG A 27 1.16 8.19 -7.44
CA ARG A 27 1.88 9.36 -7.98
C ARG A 27 2.72 10.05 -6.92
N ARG A 28 2.19 10.21 -5.70
CA ARG A 28 2.91 10.81 -4.57
C ARG A 28 4.05 9.92 -4.07
N ILE A 29 3.83 8.60 -4.00
CA ILE A 29 4.86 7.63 -3.61
C ILE A 29 6.06 7.70 -4.55
N ARG A 30 5.81 7.78 -5.86
CA ARG A 30 6.87 7.87 -6.88
C ARG A 30 7.78 9.09 -6.78
N ARG A 31 7.34 10.14 -6.08
CA ARG A 31 8.10 11.39 -5.88
C ARG A 31 8.52 11.57 -4.42
N CYS A 32 8.41 10.53 -3.59
CA CYS A 32 8.65 10.66 -2.17
C CYS A 32 10.15 10.71 -1.87
N GLU A 33 10.61 11.87 -1.40
CA GLU A 33 12.02 12.07 -1.03
C GLU A 33 12.23 12.18 0.50
N LYS A 34 11.23 11.81 1.30
CA LYS A 34 11.21 12.03 2.76
C LYS A 34 12.26 11.21 3.55
N CYS A 35 12.89 10.22 2.95
CA CYS A 35 13.92 9.40 3.61
C CYS A 35 15.03 9.02 2.63
N ARG A 36 16.23 8.68 3.12
CA ARG A 36 17.40 8.39 2.26
C ARG A 36 17.26 7.26 1.24
N LEU A 37 16.22 6.42 1.32
CA LEU A 37 16.04 5.26 0.44
C LEU A 37 15.88 5.65 -1.03
N TRP A 38 15.23 6.80 -1.31
CA TRP A 38 15.03 7.27 -2.69
C TRP A 38 16.33 7.48 -3.46
N LYS A 39 17.44 7.72 -2.76
CA LYS A 39 18.75 7.99 -3.39
C LYS A 39 19.36 6.77 -4.09
N ASN A 40 18.95 5.56 -3.68
CA ASN A 40 19.53 4.31 -4.15
C ASN A 40 18.54 3.43 -4.91
N ALA A 41 17.25 3.80 -4.92
CA ALA A 41 16.23 3.08 -5.67
C ALA A 41 16.21 3.61 -7.11
N GLU A 42 16.18 2.72 -8.09
CA GLU A 42 15.95 3.09 -9.49
C GLU A 42 14.48 3.50 -9.70
N ASN A 43 13.55 2.73 -9.11
CA ASN A 43 12.12 3.03 -9.17
C ASN A 43 11.47 2.86 -7.80
N ALA A 44 10.63 3.82 -7.42
CA ALA A 44 9.66 3.58 -6.35
C ALA A 44 8.64 2.53 -6.81
N VAL A 45 8.34 1.57 -5.91
CA VAL A 45 7.41 0.46 -6.20
C VAL A 45 6.14 0.62 -5.35
N PRO A 46 5.15 1.40 -5.82
CA PRO A 46 3.85 1.44 -5.16
C PRO A 46 3.09 0.11 -5.33
N GLY A 47 2.04 -0.08 -4.53
CA GLY A 47 1.15 -1.24 -4.66
C GLY A 47 0.35 -1.24 -5.96
N GLU A 48 -0.03 -2.44 -6.39
CA GLU A 48 -0.85 -2.70 -7.58
C GLU A 48 -2.05 -3.59 -7.19
N GLY A 49 -3.19 -3.39 -7.86
CA GLY A 49 -4.41 -4.14 -7.61
C GLY A 49 -5.66 -3.25 -7.63
N PRO A 50 -6.86 -3.88 -7.56
CA PRO A 50 -8.11 -3.14 -7.53
C PRO A 50 -8.30 -2.44 -6.18
N SER A 51 -8.88 -1.23 -6.19
CA SER A 51 -9.09 -0.43 -4.97
C SER A 51 -10.12 -1.01 -4.01
N ASP A 52 -10.97 -1.91 -4.51
CA ASP A 52 -12.01 -2.63 -3.76
C ASP A 52 -11.58 -4.07 -3.42
N ALA A 53 -10.28 -4.39 -3.49
CA ALA A 53 -9.76 -5.69 -3.10
C ALA A 53 -10.17 -6.05 -1.66
N ARG A 54 -10.72 -7.25 -1.47
CA ARG A 54 -11.07 -7.78 -0.13
C ARG A 54 -9.86 -8.17 0.72
N VAL A 55 -8.73 -8.42 0.08
CA VAL A 55 -7.48 -8.85 0.71
C VAL A 55 -6.33 -8.04 0.10
N MET A 56 -5.45 -7.52 0.97
CA MET A 56 -4.20 -6.86 0.57
C MET A 56 -3.02 -7.68 1.08
N LEU A 57 -2.05 -7.93 0.21
CA LEU A 57 -0.80 -8.58 0.57
C LEU A 57 0.30 -7.52 0.72
N VAL A 58 0.99 -7.53 1.86
CA VAL A 58 2.03 -6.56 2.19
C VAL A 58 3.35 -7.29 2.40
N GLY A 59 4.34 -6.97 1.56
CA GLY A 59 5.72 -7.45 1.69
C GLY A 59 6.58 -6.54 2.56
N GLN A 60 7.90 -6.80 2.59
CA GLN A 60 8.85 -5.99 3.35
C GLN A 60 9.32 -4.75 2.58
N ASN A 61 10.15 -4.94 1.56
CA ASN A 61 10.72 -3.90 0.70
C ASN A 61 10.89 -4.44 -0.72
N PRO A 62 11.02 -3.56 -1.74
CA PRO A 62 11.33 -3.98 -3.10
C PRO A 62 12.67 -4.70 -3.16
N GLY A 63 12.73 -5.79 -3.93
CA GLY A 63 13.98 -6.43 -4.34
C GLY A 63 14.50 -5.84 -5.65
N LYS A 64 15.58 -6.40 -6.18
CA LYS A 64 16.23 -5.93 -7.41
C LYS A 64 15.27 -5.91 -8.61
N ALA A 65 14.52 -6.99 -8.84
CA ALA A 65 13.61 -7.07 -9.98
C ALA A 65 12.42 -6.09 -9.85
N GLU A 66 11.93 -5.90 -8.63
CA GLU A 66 10.88 -4.91 -8.35
C GLU A 66 11.38 -3.48 -8.56
N ASP A 67 12.60 -3.17 -8.11
CA ASP A 67 13.24 -1.86 -8.30
C ASP A 67 13.53 -1.57 -9.78
N GLU A 68 13.99 -2.55 -10.55
CA GLU A 68 14.23 -2.40 -12.00
C GLU A 68 12.92 -2.19 -12.79
N THR A 69 11.82 -2.82 -12.38
CA THR A 69 10.55 -2.80 -13.14
C THR A 69 9.53 -1.79 -12.62
N GLY A 70 9.70 -1.30 -11.40
CA GLY A 70 8.71 -0.47 -10.72
C GLY A 70 7.43 -1.22 -10.32
N LYS A 71 7.42 -2.57 -10.37
CA LYS A 71 6.25 -3.41 -10.08
C LYS A 71 6.45 -4.31 -8.86
N PRO A 72 5.44 -4.48 -7.99
CA PRO A 72 5.55 -5.32 -6.82
C PRO A 72 5.51 -6.82 -7.17
N PHE A 73 6.22 -7.65 -6.41
CA PHE A 73 6.17 -9.12 -6.49
C PHE A 73 6.46 -9.72 -7.88
N VAL A 74 7.39 -9.13 -8.65
CA VAL A 74 7.81 -9.70 -9.95
C VAL A 74 9.05 -10.61 -9.85
N GLY A 75 9.76 -10.59 -8.72
CA GLY A 75 10.94 -11.43 -8.49
C GLY A 75 10.61 -12.88 -8.14
N ARG A 76 11.64 -13.65 -7.76
CA ARG A 76 11.50 -15.08 -7.42
C ARG A 76 10.45 -15.35 -6.34
N ALA A 77 10.42 -14.52 -5.29
CA ALA A 77 9.47 -14.65 -4.20
C ALA A 77 8.03 -14.40 -4.67
N GLY A 78 7.81 -13.40 -5.54
CA GLY A 78 6.51 -13.13 -6.13
C GLY A 78 6.05 -14.24 -7.08
N GLY A 79 6.96 -14.79 -7.88
CA GLY A 79 6.68 -15.98 -8.68
C GLY A 79 6.26 -17.20 -7.85
N PHE A 80 6.87 -17.39 -6.67
CA PHE A 80 6.46 -18.44 -5.72
C PHE A 80 5.10 -18.14 -5.08
N LEU A 81 4.87 -16.90 -4.65
CA LEU A 81 3.58 -16.44 -4.11
C LEU A 81 2.44 -16.71 -5.12
N ASN A 82 2.64 -16.34 -6.38
CA ASN A 82 1.66 -16.59 -7.45
C ASN A 82 1.36 -18.09 -7.61
N LYS A 83 2.37 -18.96 -7.51
CA LYS A 83 2.15 -20.42 -7.56
C LYS A 83 1.32 -20.94 -6.38
N ILE A 84 1.46 -20.35 -5.19
CA ILE A 84 0.66 -20.72 -4.02
C ILE A 84 -0.78 -20.22 -4.19
N LEU A 85 -0.96 -18.97 -4.60
CA LEU A 85 -2.29 -18.37 -4.73
C LEU A 85 -3.11 -18.96 -5.89
N ASN A 86 -2.44 -19.43 -6.94
CA ASN A 86 -3.08 -20.10 -8.08
C ASN A 86 -3.26 -21.60 -7.88
N LYS A 87 -2.92 -22.14 -6.70
CA LYS A 87 -3.05 -23.56 -6.40
C LYS A 87 -4.49 -23.84 -5.97
N ASN A 88 -5.26 -24.41 -6.89
CA ASN A 88 -6.55 -25.05 -6.61
C ASN A 88 -6.32 -26.48 -6.15
#